data_AF-A0ABD0SZN0-F1
#
_entry.id   AF-A0ABD0SZN0-F1
#
_cell.length_a   1.000
_cell.length_b   1.000
_cell.length_c   1.000
_cell.angle_alpha   90.00
_cell.angle_beta   90.00
_cell.angle_gamma   90.00
#
_symmetry.space_group_name_H-M   'P 1'
#
loop_
_entity.id
_entity.type
_entity.pdbx_description
1 polymer ?
#
loop_
_entity_poly.entity_id
_entity_poly.type
_entity_poly.pdbx_seq_one_letter_code
_entity_poly.pdbx_strand_id
1 'polypeptide(L)'
;MCLVTSIEFRRTWKRVDTIMARQCGDVFVIAWKDAKLVTMISTYHTDETYIGSKAGKVLVEPVCVKDYNNTMGGVDLKDQKLSMYLLERKRGVKWYIKMFKRLLNVSIHNAFIMYTSSLSRRLFI
;
A
#
# COMPACT_ATOMS: atom_id res chain seq x y z
N MET A 1 1.42 -10.24 0.80
CA MET A 1 0.63 -9.85 1.99
C MET A 1 1.65 -9.54 3.10
N CYS A 2 2.10 -8.29 3.18
CA CYS A 2 3.11 -7.90 4.16
C CYS A 2 2.44 -7.74 5.52
N LEU A 3 2.63 -8.72 6.40
CA LEU A 3 2.13 -8.66 7.76
C LEU A 3 3.05 -7.75 8.57
N VAL A 4 2.51 -6.61 9.01
CA VAL A 4 3.12 -5.80 10.08
C VAL A 4 2.91 -6.59 11.37
N THR A 5 3.79 -7.54 11.66
CA THR A 5 3.82 -8.21 12.96
C THR A 5 4.74 -7.42 13.88
N SER A 6 4.25 -7.07 15.07
CA SER A 6 5.10 -6.57 16.16
C SER A 6 6.04 -7.68 16.60
N ILE A 7 7.19 -7.78 15.95
CA ILE A 7 8.33 -8.52 16.49
C ILE A 7 8.91 -7.65 17.60
N GLU A 8 8.78 -8.08 18.85
CA GLU A 8 9.33 -7.42 20.03
C GLU A 8 10.87 -7.42 20.00
N PHE A 9 11.44 -6.48 19.27
CA PHE A 9 12.87 -6.19 19.28
C PHE A 9 13.18 -5.26 20.46
N ARG A 10 13.15 -5.82 21.67
CA ARG A 10 13.45 -5.08 22.91
C ARG A 10 14.95 -5.13 23.18
N ARG A 11 15.71 -4.12 22.70
CA ARG A 11 16.86 -3.53 23.44
C ARG A 11 17.45 -2.30 22.73
N THR A 12 17.35 -1.17 23.45
CA THR A 12 18.05 0.13 23.31
C THR A 12 17.93 0.90 21.99
N TRP A 13 16.86 1.67 21.88
CA TRP A 13 16.71 2.75 20.89
C TRP A 13 17.59 3.95 21.27
N LYS A 14 18.82 4.02 20.75
CA LYS A 14 19.57 5.29 20.68
C LYS A 14 19.19 6.02 19.38
N ARG A 15 19.13 7.34 19.46
CA ARG A 15 18.78 8.23 18.33
C ARG A 15 19.88 8.13 17.25
N VAL A 16 19.51 8.42 16.00
CA VAL A 16 20.33 8.71 14.80
C VAL A 16 20.32 7.58 13.75
N ASP A 17 19.57 7.83 12.67
CA ASP A 17 19.82 7.43 11.26
C ASP A 17 20.21 5.98 10.96
N THR A 18 19.82 5.03 11.79
CA THR A 18 20.21 3.63 11.60
C THR A 18 19.07 2.84 10.98
N ILE A 19 19.22 2.46 9.71
CA ILE A 19 18.46 1.38 9.08
C ILE A 19 19.04 0.08 9.62
N MET A 20 18.21 -0.73 10.28
CA MET A 20 18.62 -2.06 10.73
C MET A 20 17.94 -3.10 9.87
N ALA A 21 18.74 -3.90 9.18
CA ALA A 21 18.27 -5.00 8.36
C ALA A 21 18.75 -6.34 8.92
N ARG A 22 17.88 -7.34 8.90
CA ARG A 22 18.23 -8.73 9.18
C ARG A 22 17.62 -9.63 8.12
N GLN A 23 18.45 -10.45 7.50
CA GLN A 23 18.01 -11.50 6.59
C GLN A 23 18.02 -12.86 7.29
N CYS A 24 16.98 -13.66 7.04
CA CYS A 24 16.91 -15.06 7.44
C CYS A 24 16.35 -15.86 6.26
N GLY A 25 17.24 -16.52 5.51
CA GLY A 25 16.88 -17.18 4.25
C GLY A 25 16.33 -16.19 3.22
N ASP A 26 15.17 -16.51 2.65
CA ASP A 26 14.48 -15.69 1.65
C ASP A 26 13.64 -14.56 2.28
N VAL A 27 13.68 -14.39 3.60
CA VAL A 27 12.92 -13.35 4.31
C VAL A 27 13.85 -12.27 4.83
N PHE A 28 13.52 -11.03 4.51
CA PHE A 28 14.22 -9.83 4.90
C PHE A 28 13.36 -8.99 5.84
N VAL A 29 13.92 -8.58 6.96
CA VAL A 29 13.26 -7.76 7.98
C VAL A 29 14.03 -6.47 8.14
N ILE A 30 13.35 -5.33 7.96
CA ILE A 30 13.92 -3.99 8.13
C ILE A 30 13.22 -3.27 9.27
N ALA A 31 14.00 -2.62 10.13
CA ALA A 31 13.55 -1.62 11.08
C ALA A 31 14.17 -0.27 10.69
N TRP A 32 13.31 0.70 10.37
CA TRP A 32 13.69 2.06 10.02
C TRP A 32 13.02 3.04 10.97
N LYS A 33 13.78 4.02 11.45
CA LYS A 33 13.28 5.02 12.39
C LYS A 33 13.42 6.41 11.80
N ASP A 34 12.28 6.98 11.41
CA ASP A 34 12.11 8.41 11.10
C ASP A 34 11.57 9.11 12.36
N ALA A 35 10.37 9.71 12.31
CA ALA A 35 9.68 10.21 13.51
C ALA A 35 9.18 9.08 14.44
N LYS A 36 8.79 7.95 13.85
CA LYS A 36 8.35 6.73 14.54
C LYS A 36 9.10 5.53 13.97
N LEU A 37 9.16 4.46 14.76
CA LEU A 37 9.71 3.21 14.29
C LEU A 37 8.75 2.56 13.29
N VAL A 38 9.28 2.18 12.12
CA VAL A 38 8.60 1.41 11.08
C VAL A 38 9.35 0.09 10.90
N THR A 39 8.64 -1.02 11.01
CA THR A 39 9.19 -2.37 10.78
C THR A 39 8.51 -2.99 9.57
N MET A 40 9.31 -3.47 8.63
CA MET A 40 8.85 -4.07 7.38
C MET A 40 9.43 -5.48 7.23
N ILE A 41 8.64 -6.36 6.63
CA ILE A 41 9.07 -7.70 6.23
C ILE A 41 8.87 -7.81 4.72
N SER A 42 9.88 -8.29 4.00
CA SER A 42 9.83 -8.52 2.58
C SER A 42 10.54 -9.81 2.18
N THR A 43 10.11 -10.41 1.07
CA THR A 43 10.75 -11.60 0.47
C THR A 43 11.47 -11.28 -0.84
N TYR A 44 11.39 -10.04 -1.30
CA TYR A 44 11.94 -9.60 -2.59
C TYR A 44 12.97 -8.48 -2.45
N HIS A 45 12.82 -7.63 -1.43
CA HIS A 45 13.65 -6.43 -1.29
C HIS A 45 14.95 -6.76 -0.53
N THR A 46 16.04 -6.15 -0.97
CA THR A 46 17.39 -6.20 -0.37
C THR A 46 17.62 -4.98 0.54
N ASP A 47 18.81 -4.84 1.13
CA ASP A 47 19.27 -3.71 1.96
C ASP A 47 19.48 -2.39 1.17
N GLU A 48 18.70 -2.16 0.13
CA GLU A 48 18.82 -0.97 -0.70
C GLU A 48 18.17 0.24 -0.02
N THR A 49 18.91 1.35 -0.01
CA THR A 49 18.45 2.63 0.53
C THR A 49 18.21 3.63 -0.59
N TYR A 50 17.05 4.26 -0.57
CA TYR A 50 16.70 5.36 -1.46
C TYR A 50 16.99 6.71 -0.78
N ILE A 51 17.71 7.57 -1.51
CA ILE A 51 17.94 8.96 -1.11
C ILE A 51 16.98 9.84 -1.92
N GLY A 52 16.04 10.45 -1.22
CA GLY A 52 15.06 11.37 -1.79
C GLY A 52 15.07 12.73 -1.12
N SER A 53 14.15 13.59 -1.54
CA SER A 53 13.84 14.84 -0.84
C SER A 53 12.37 14.85 -0.47
N LYS A 54 12.07 15.10 0.80
CA LYS A 54 10.69 15.26 1.30
C LYS A 54 10.58 16.58 2.04
N ALA A 55 9.67 17.44 1.58
CA ALA A 55 9.46 18.78 2.15
C ALA A 55 10.76 19.61 2.25
N GLY A 56 11.65 19.50 1.26
CA GLY A 56 12.91 20.25 1.19
C GLY A 56 14.05 19.69 2.03
N LYS A 57 13.88 18.54 2.71
CA LYS A 57 14.93 17.85 3.46
C LYS A 57 15.34 16.56 2.77
N VAL A 58 16.62 16.23 2.82
CA VAL A 58 17.14 14.93 2.36
C VAL A 58 16.54 13.84 3.26
N LEU A 59 15.84 12.89 2.63
CA LEU A 59 15.22 11.74 3.28
C LEU A 59 15.96 10.50 2.82
N VAL A 60 16.51 9.75 3.76
CA VAL A 60 17.09 8.42 3.52
C VAL A 60 16.08 7.39 4.03
N GLU A 61 15.40 6.72 3.10
CA GLU A 61 14.41 5.68 3.41
C GLU A 61 14.79 4.37 2.72
N PRO A 62 14.53 3.20 3.31
CA PRO A 62 14.76 1.93 2.64
C PRO A 62 13.81 1.79 1.44
N VAL A 63 14.30 1.19 0.34
CA VAL A 63 13.52 1.00 -0.90
C VAL A 63 12.22 0.25 -0.63
N CYS A 64 12.23 -0.72 0.29
CA CYS A 64 11.03 -1.47 0.65
C CYS A 64 9.90 -0.59 1.24
N VAL A 65 10.24 0.47 1.98
CA VAL A 65 9.25 1.40 2.56
C VAL A 65 8.71 2.30 1.46
N LYS A 66 9.57 2.76 0.54
CA LYS A 66 9.15 3.53 -0.62
C LYS A 66 8.19 2.76 -1.51
N ASP A 67 8.55 1.53 -1.88
CA ASP A 67 7.73 0.68 -2.74
C ASP A 67 6.42 0.29 -2.07
N TYR A 68 6.44 0.06 -0.76
CA TYR A 68 5.23 -0.12 0.02
C TYR A 68 4.33 1.12 -0.06
N ASN A 69 4.86 2.32 0.20
CA ASN A 69 4.08 3.56 0.14
C ASN A 69 3.49 3.81 -1.26
N ASN A 70 4.22 3.46 -2.32
CA ASN A 70 3.75 3.60 -3.70
C ASN A 70 2.62 2.63 -4.05
N THR A 71 2.61 1.44 -3.46
CA THR A 71 1.66 0.36 -3.82
C THR A 71 0.47 0.26 -2.87
N MET A 72 0.62 0.67 -1.60
CA MET A 72 -0.40 0.54 -0.56
C MET A 72 -1.73 1.24 -0.92
N GLY A 73 -1.67 2.37 -1.63
CA GLY A 73 -2.85 3.20 -1.92
C GLY A 73 -3.86 2.59 -2.90
N GLY A 74 -3.54 1.48 -3.59
CA GLY A 74 -4.40 0.95 -4.64
C GLY A 74 -5.82 0.57 -4.17
N VAL A 75 -5.94 -0.04 -2.98
CA VAL A 75 -7.23 -0.46 -2.43
C VAL A 75 -8.05 0.74 -1.95
N ASP A 76 -7.42 1.64 -1.20
CA ASP A 76 -8.08 2.84 -0.66
C ASP A 76 -8.56 3.76 -1.79
N LEU A 77 -7.78 3.91 -2.86
CA LEU A 77 -8.17 4.68 -4.04
C LEU A 77 -9.37 4.06 -4.75
N LYS A 78 -9.42 2.72 -4.89
CA LYS A 78 -10.58 2.01 -5.44
C LYS A 78 -11.81 2.23 -4.58
N ASP A 79 -11.68 2.07 -3.26
CA ASP A 79 -12.79 2.23 -2.33
C ASP A 79 -13.29 3.68 -2.27
N GLN A 80 -12.39 4.66 -2.37
CA GLN A 80 -12.73 6.07 -2.53
C GLN A 80 -13.52 6.29 -3.82
N LYS A 81 -13.07 5.76 -4.96
CA LYS A 81 -13.82 5.86 -6.23
C LYS A 81 -15.19 5.22 -6.14
N LEU A 82 -15.31 4.04 -5.53
CA LEU A 82 -16.60 3.38 -5.32
C LEU A 82 -17.51 4.16 -4.36
N SER A 83 -16.93 4.84 -3.36
CA SER A 83 -17.69 5.67 -2.43
C SER A 83 -18.32 6.91 -3.08
N MET A 84 -17.77 7.39 -4.20
CA MET A 84 -18.37 8.49 -4.95
C MET A 84 -19.63 8.05 -5.71
N TYR A 85 -19.73 6.77 -6.07
CA TYR A 85 -20.86 6.19 -6.80
C TYR A 85 -21.64 5.21 -5.91
N LEU A 86 -22.34 5.73 -4.90
CA LEU A 86 -23.12 4.90 -3.96
C LEU A 86 -24.37 4.30 -4.61
N LEU A 87 -24.25 3.07 -5.14
CA LEU A 87 -25.41 2.22 -5.46
C LEU A 87 -26.06 1.64 -4.19
N GLU A 88 -25.30 1.59 -3.10
CA GLU A 88 -25.75 1.20 -1.78
C GLU A 88 -26.63 2.31 -1.18
N ARG A 89 -27.96 2.19 -1.32
CA ARG A 89 -28.88 3.02 -0.52
C ARG A 89 -28.60 2.78 0.97
N LYS A 90 -28.35 3.86 1.73
CA LYS A 90 -28.07 3.82 3.18
C LYS A 90 -29.15 3.11 4.01
N ARG A 91 -30.41 3.10 3.55
CA ARG A 91 -31.53 2.36 4.16
C ARG A 91 -31.98 1.23 3.23
N GLY A 92 -31.63 0.01 3.60
CA GLY A 92 -32.18 -1.22 3.03
C GLY A 92 -32.32 -2.26 4.13
N VAL A 93 -33.48 -2.91 4.23
CA VAL A 93 -33.82 -3.86 5.32
C VAL A 93 -33.07 -5.20 5.17
N LYS A 94 -32.66 -5.53 3.94
CA LYS A 94 -32.12 -6.83 3.56
C LYS A 94 -30.62 -6.75 3.27
N TRP A 95 -29.79 -7.31 4.15
CA TRP A 95 -28.32 -7.32 4.04
C TRP A 95 -27.79 -7.94 2.74
N TYR A 96 -28.43 -9.01 2.24
CA TYR A 96 -28.00 -9.67 1.01
C TYR A 96 -28.10 -8.77 -0.23
N ILE A 97 -29.08 -7.86 -0.27
CA ILE A 97 -29.22 -6.88 -1.36
C ILE A 97 -28.07 -5.86 -1.33
N LYS A 98 -27.55 -5.52 -0.14
CA LYS A 98 -26.39 -4.65 0.00
C LYS A 98 -25.14 -5.30 -0.61
N MET A 99 -24.92 -6.60 -0.34
CA MET A 99 -23.81 -7.34 -0.93
C MET A 99 -23.91 -7.42 -2.46
N PHE A 100 -25.10 -7.73 -2.99
CA PHE A 100 -25.34 -7.73 -4.45
C PHE A 100 -25.01 -6.38 -5.10
N LYS A 101 -25.47 -5.28 -4.49
CA LYS A 101 -25.20 -3.92 -4.99
C LYS A 101 -23.72 -3.56 -4.93
N ARG A 102 -22.99 -3.98 -3.89
CA ARG A 102 -21.53 -3.80 -3.80
C ARG A 102 -20.83 -4.51 -4.94
N LEU A 103 -21.19 -5.77 -5.20
CA LEU A 103 -20.62 -6.57 -6.29
C LEU A 103 -20.90 -5.93 -7.65
N LEU A 104 -22.12 -5.44 -7.86
CA LEU A 104 -22.50 -4.73 -9.09
C LEU A 104 -21.73 -3.41 -9.27
N ASN A 105 -21.45 -2.67 -8.19
CA ASN A 105 -20.64 -1.46 -8.26
C ASN A 105 -19.18 -1.77 -8.65
N VAL A 106 -18.62 -2.83 -8.07
CA VAL A 106 -17.26 -3.30 -8.40
C VAL A 106 -17.18 -3.77 -9.85
N SER A 107 -18.17 -4.51 -10.36
CA SER A 107 -18.15 -5.01 -11.74
C SER A 107 -18.22 -3.89 -12.77
N ILE A 108 -19.06 -2.86 -12.54
CA ILE A 108 -19.13 -1.67 -13.40
C ILE A 108 -17.78 -0.92 -13.38
N HIS A 109 -17.18 -0.74 -12.21
CA HIS A 109 -15.88 -0.09 -12.09
C HIS A 109 -14.78 -0.83 -12.88
N ASN A 110 -14.74 -2.17 -12.76
CA ASN A 110 -13.80 -3.00 -13.51
C ASN A 110 -14.05 -2.93 -15.02
N ALA A 111 -15.31 -2.94 -15.45
CA ALA A 111 -15.67 -2.77 -16.86
C ALA A 111 -15.21 -1.42 -17.42
N PHE A 112 -15.36 -0.34 -16.64
CA PHE A 112 -14.86 0.98 -17.01
C PHE A 112 -13.33 1.03 -17.13
N ILE A 113 -12.59 0.37 -16.23
CA ILE A 113 -11.12 0.26 -16.32
C ILE A 113 -10.71 -0.48 -17.60
N MET A 114 -11.38 -1.59 -17.93
CA MET A 114 -11.09 -2.33 -19.17
C MET A 114 -11.39 -1.48 -20.41
N TYR A 115 -12.54 -0.80 -20.44
CA TYR A 115 -12.93 0.07 -21.54
C TYR A 115 -11.92 1.20 -21.76
N THR A 116 -11.57 1.94 -20.71
CA THR A 116 -10.58 3.03 -20.77
C THR A 116 -9.20 2.53 -21.19
N SER A 117 -8.75 1.38 -20.66
CA SER A 117 -7.48 0.76 -21.05
C SER A 117 -7.46 0.37 -22.54
N SER A 118 -8.58 -0.15 -23.06
CA SER A 118 -8.70 -0.51 -24.49
C SER A 118 -8.72 0.72 -25.40
N LEU A 119 -9.36 1.81 -24.95
CA LEU A 119 -9.43 3.06 -25.69
C LEU A 119 -8.06 3.74 -25.75
N SER A 120 -7.35 3.80 -24.62
CA SER A 120 -5.98 4.32 -24.59
C SER A 120 -5.06 3.53 -25.53
N ARG A 121 -5.14 2.20 -25.54
CA ARG A 121 -4.34 1.38 -26.46
C ARG A 121 -4.63 1.66 -27.94
N ARG A 122 -5.86 2.03 -28.29
CA ARG A 122 -6.25 2.36 -29.67
C ARG A 122 -5.85 3.77 -30.12
N LEU A 123 -5.69 4.72 -29.19
CA LEU A 123 -5.30 6.10 -29.49
C LEU A 123 -3.79 6.29 -29.68
N PHE A 124 -2.98 5.30 -29.32
CA PHE A 124 -1.51 5.29 -29.48
C PHE A 124 -1.03 4.42 -30.66
N ILE A 125 -1.93 4.02 -31.56
CA ILE A 125 -1.66 3.41 -32.88
C ILE A 125 -2.13 4.40 -33.93
#